data_AF-A0A933CCE8-F1
#
_entry.id   AF-A0A933CCE8-F1
#
_cell.length_a   1.000
_cell.length_b   1.000
_cell.length_c   1.000
_cell.angle_alpha   90.00
_cell.angle_beta   90.00
_cell.angle_gamma   90.00
#
_symmetry.space_group_name_H-M   'P 1'
#
loop_
_entity.id
_entity.type
_entity.pdbx_description
1 polymer ?
#
loop_
_entity_poly.entity_id
_entity_poly.type
_entity_poly.pdbx_seq_one_letter_code
_entity_poly.pdbx_strand_id
1 'polypeptide(L)'
;MMELRDFASCLERQERYAAGRSAVAGELLVALRRDLERAPGAWFPRLEAAWAGRRFGPYYEAPLLLLAALQREALAGRAPDLAARLPSCGSSKPGAGRAAVELLAGAPVSFFEALAGRRLQTNEPGRAVGWLLPAAVAFLTRGTPFHLVDLGASAGLTLIGDYLPRECSLLAADGTPAGEPERLRDCPFPVLSRAGLDARPRRLAEPEDRLWLKACIWPDHAERHARFDRAAELFLKLEKDQNGPRLHEADFSAMPDWIAGRLRPHPDEGLLAFNAQATDFLDAAAYGRLAEGLARVLEPWGDRALWVELELPRGGGERHELRVRRWIGGRFESRVLAETSAHPRELRLRPGWDFLRPLAPPSPPRNTREEPARVLPPGTYRFPGMEANRD
;
A
#
# COMPACT_ATOMS: atom_id res chain seq x y z
N MET A 1 5.55 -28.39 1.68
CA MET A 1 4.68 -28.43 2.87
C MET A 1 5.44 -27.67 3.94
N MET A 2 4.82 -26.79 4.73
CA MET A 2 5.56 -26.05 5.75
C MET A 2 5.82 -27.00 6.92
N GLU A 3 7.05 -27.46 7.07
CA GLU A 3 7.43 -28.34 8.17
C GLU A 3 7.41 -27.57 9.51
N LEU A 4 7.15 -28.24 10.63
CA LEU A 4 7.09 -27.63 11.97
C LEU A 4 8.35 -26.82 12.31
N ARG A 5 9.53 -27.25 11.81
CA ARG A 5 10.81 -26.53 11.97
C ARG A 5 10.84 -25.19 11.22
N ASP A 6 10.15 -25.08 10.09
CA ASP A 6 10.11 -23.86 9.30
C ASP A 6 9.26 -22.80 9.99
N PHE A 7 8.12 -23.18 10.58
CA PHE A 7 7.24 -22.22 11.24
C PHE A 7 7.80 -21.69 12.57
N ALA A 8 8.40 -22.55 13.40
CA ALA A 8 9.05 -22.12 14.65
C ALA A 8 10.19 -21.13 14.37
N SER A 9 11.00 -21.38 13.34
CA SER A 9 12.05 -20.46 12.89
C SER A 9 11.49 -19.12 12.39
N CYS A 10 10.37 -19.17 11.65
CA CYS A 10 9.67 -17.96 11.22
C CYS A 10 9.15 -17.13 12.41
N LEU A 11 8.58 -17.78 13.43
CA LEU A 11 8.14 -17.13 14.68
C LEU A 11 9.32 -16.47 15.40
N GLU A 12 10.44 -17.18 15.57
CA GLU A 12 11.63 -16.65 16.24
C GLU A 12 12.21 -15.44 15.49
N ARG A 13 12.34 -15.52 14.16
CA ARG A 13 12.83 -14.40 13.37
C ARG A 13 11.90 -13.20 13.44
N GLN A 14 10.58 -13.45 13.46
CA GLN A 14 9.59 -12.39 13.58
C GLN A 14 9.52 -11.79 15.00
N GLU A 15 9.75 -12.59 16.04
CA GLU A 15 9.92 -12.14 17.43
C GLU A 15 11.08 -11.13 17.52
N ARG A 16 12.24 -11.48 16.97
CA ARG A 16 13.41 -10.57 16.91
C ARG A 16 13.11 -9.29 16.13
N TYR A 17 12.31 -9.37 15.08
CA TYR A 17 11.89 -8.19 14.33
C TYR A 17 10.91 -7.32 15.15
N ALA A 18 9.98 -7.92 15.88
CA ALA A 18 9.04 -7.19 16.73
C ALA A 18 9.73 -6.50 17.93
N ALA A 19 10.87 -7.03 18.39
CA ALA A 19 11.65 -6.45 19.47
C ALA A 19 11.99 -4.97 19.20
N GLY A 20 11.64 -4.09 20.15
CA GLY A 20 11.82 -2.64 20.04
C GLY A 20 10.85 -1.93 19.09
N ARG A 21 9.94 -2.66 18.43
CA ARG A 21 8.92 -2.10 17.51
C ARG A 21 7.50 -2.26 18.06
N SER A 22 7.21 -3.38 18.72
CA SER A 22 5.94 -3.63 19.40
C SER A 22 6.10 -4.60 20.55
N ALA A 23 5.69 -4.15 21.74
CA ALA A 23 5.72 -4.97 22.93
C ALA A 23 4.66 -6.08 22.86
N VAL A 24 3.47 -5.74 22.35
CA VAL A 24 2.34 -6.68 22.32
C VAL A 24 2.52 -7.75 21.24
N ALA A 25 2.94 -7.38 20.02
CA ALA A 25 3.24 -8.35 18.99
C ALA A 25 4.41 -9.26 19.40
N GLY A 26 5.43 -8.70 20.07
CA GLY A 26 6.53 -9.47 20.65
C GLY A 26 6.04 -10.51 21.66
N GLU A 27 5.21 -10.10 22.62
CA GLU A 27 4.61 -11.00 23.63
C GLU A 27 3.82 -12.14 22.97
N LEU A 28 2.97 -11.83 21.99
CA LEU A 28 2.18 -12.82 21.25
C LEU A 28 3.07 -13.83 20.54
N LEU A 29 4.09 -13.38 19.82
CA LEU A 29 5.02 -14.26 19.08
C LEU A 29 5.82 -15.17 20.02
N VAL A 30 6.30 -14.64 21.15
CA VAL A 30 6.99 -15.43 22.19
C VAL A 30 6.08 -16.52 22.74
N ALA A 31 4.82 -16.20 23.04
CA ALA A 31 3.87 -17.16 23.59
C ALA A 31 3.54 -18.27 22.59
N LEU A 32 3.28 -17.92 21.32
CA LEU A 32 3.03 -18.88 20.25
C LEU A 32 4.20 -19.84 20.03
N ARG A 33 5.43 -19.30 20.01
CA ARG A 33 6.65 -20.12 19.83
C ARG A 33 6.86 -21.07 21.02
N ARG A 34 6.75 -20.56 22.26
CA ARG A 34 6.93 -21.38 23.46
C ARG A 34 5.88 -22.47 23.58
N ASP A 35 4.64 -22.19 23.18
CA ASP A 35 3.58 -23.19 23.13
C ASP A 35 3.93 -24.30 22.13
N LEU A 36 4.30 -23.92 20.89
CA LEU A 36 4.72 -24.85 19.84
C LEU A 36 5.92 -25.75 20.25
N GLU A 37 6.89 -25.21 20.98
CA GLU A 37 8.10 -25.93 21.43
C GLU A 37 7.83 -26.93 22.56
N ARG A 38 6.87 -26.67 23.45
CA ARG A 38 6.58 -27.55 24.61
C ARG A 38 5.87 -28.83 24.19
N ALA A 39 5.02 -28.73 23.18
CA ALA A 39 4.40 -29.76 22.36
C ALA A 39 3.56 -28.99 21.34
N PRO A 40 3.42 -29.41 20.06
CA PRO A 40 2.53 -28.69 19.15
C PRO A 40 1.13 -28.63 19.78
N GLY A 41 0.73 -27.43 20.25
CA GLY A 41 -0.55 -27.23 20.89
C GLY A 41 -1.66 -27.77 19.99
N ALA A 42 -2.80 -28.16 20.55
CA ALA A 42 -3.91 -28.79 19.80
C ALA A 42 -4.38 -27.97 18.57
N TRP A 43 -4.00 -26.69 18.49
CA TRP A 43 -4.24 -25.80 17.35
C TRP A 43 -3.28 -26.00 16.17
N PHE A 44 -2.04 -26.45 16.37
CA PHE A 44 -1.03 -26.50 15.30
C PHE A 44 -1.37 -27.51 14.20
N PRO A 45 -1.79 -28.76 14.49
CA PRO A 45 -2.25 -29.68 13.43
C PRO A 45 -3.42 -29.13 12.61
N ARG A 46 -4.30 -28.34 13.25
CA ARG A 46 -5.45 -27.69 12.58
C ARG A 46 -4.98 -26.54 11.68
N LEU A 47 -3.96 -25.80 12.12
CA LEU A 47 -3.32 -24.76 11.32
C LEU A 47 -2.58 -25.35 10.11
N GLU A 48 -1.84 -26.43 10.33
CA GLU A 48 -1.13 -27.16 9.28
C GLU A 48 -2.12 -27.68 8.22
N ALA A 49 -3.23 -28.26 8.65
CA ALA A 49 -4.31 -28.68 7.75
C ALA A 49 -4.91 -27.49 6.97
N ALA A 50 -5.16 -26.35 7.63
CA ALA A 50 -5.69 -25.15 6.97
C ALA A 50 -4.71 -24.52 5.96
N TRP A 51 -3.41 -24.71 6.15
CA TRP A 51 -2.36 -24.24 5.25
C TRP A 51 -1.81 -25.32 4.33
N ALA A 52 -2.45 -26.49 4.27
CA ALA A 52 -2.07 -27.56 3.36
C ALA A 52 -2.03 -27.06 1.91
N GLY A 53 -0.90 -27.30 1.22
CA GLY A 53 -0.67 -26.86 -0.16
C GLY A 53 -0.38 -25.35 -0.33
N ARG A 54 -0.42 -24.55 0.74
CA ARG A 54 -0.09 -23.13 0.68
C ARG A 54 1.43 -22.93 0.67
N ARG A 55 1.88 -21.91 -0.06
CA ARG A 55 3.26 -21.40 -0.03
C ARG A 55 3.24 -19.99 0.55
N PHE A 56 4.17 -19.74 1.48
CA PHE A 56 4.43 -18.42 2.03
C PHE A 56 5.70 -17.89 1.40
N GLY A 57 5.68 -16.63 0.95
CA GLY A 57 6.84 -16.03 0.29
C GLY A 57 7.88 -15.59 1.32
N PRO A 58 7.66 -14.47 2.02
CA PRO A 58 8.56 -14.00 3.06
C PRO A 58 8.34 -14.75 4.39
N TYR A 59 9.42 -14.91 5.17
CA TYR A 59 9.40 -15.62 6.47
C TYR A 59 8.34 -15.08 7.46
N TYR A 60 8.02 -13.79 7.37
CA TYR A 60 7.08 -13.14 8.28
C TYR A 60 5.62 -13.36 7.91
N GLU A 61 5.30 -13.86 6.71
CA GLU A 61 3.91 -13.93 6.22
C GLU A 61 3.04 -14.82 7.12
N ALA A 62 3.48 -16.05 7.39
CA ALA A 62 2.70 -17.00 8.18
C ALA A 62 2.54 -16.55 9.66
N PRO A 63 3.60 -16.14 10.38
CA PRO A 63 3.47 -15.60 11.74
C PRO A 63 2.49 -14.41 11.82
N LEU A 64 2.64 -13.43 10.92
CA LEU A 64 1.81 -12.23 10.94
C LEU A 64 0.37 -12.52 10.51
N LEU A 65 0.15 -13.51 9.65
CA LEU A 65 -1.20 -13.95 9.28
C LEU A 65 -1.94 -14.55 10.48
N LEU A 66 -1.26 -15.35 11.31
CA LEU A 66 -1.82 -15.90 12.55
C LEU A 66 -2.12 -14.79 13.56
N LEU A 67 -1.21 -13.84 13.75
CA LEU A 67 -1.45 -12.66 14.61
C LEU A 67 -2.66 -11.85 14.15
N ALA A 68 -2.78 -11.61 12.84
CA ALA A 68 -3.92 -10.89 12.28
C ALA A 68 -5.25 -11.62 12.53
N ALA A 69 -5.28 -12.95 12.43
CA ALA A 69 -6.47 -13.73 12.75
C ALA A 69 -6.85 -13.63 14.24
N LEU A 70 -5.88 -13.73 15.15
CA LEU A 70 -6.12 -13.54 16.59
C LEU A 70 -6.68 -12.15 16.89
N GLN A 71 -6.06 -11.12 16.33
CA GLN A 71 -6.49 -9.74 16.51
C GLN A 71 -7.88 -9.48 15.90
N ARG A 72 -8.20 -10.10 14.77
CA ARG A 72 -9.55 -10.03 14.16
C ARG A 72 -10.62 -10.57 15.11
N GLU A 73 -10.38 -11.71 15.77
CA GLU A 73 -11.33 -12.27 16.73
C GLU A 73 -11.54 -11.34 17.94
N ALA A 74 -10.47 -10.70 18.42
CA ALA A 74 -10.53 -9.70 19.49
C ALA A 74 -11.31 -8.44 19.06
N LEU A 75 -10.96 -7.85 17.91
CA LEU A 75 -11.63 -6.67 17.36
C LEU A 75 -13.11 -6.90 17.05
N ALA A 76 -13.48 -8.14 16.69
CA ALA A 76 -14.86 -8.53 16.45
C ALA A 76 -15.65 -8.85 17.72
N GLY A 77 -15.04 -8.76 18.90
CA GLY A 77 -15.68 -9.11 20.18
C GLY A 77 -15.88 -10.61 20.41
N ARG A 78 -15.31 -11.47 19.56
CA ARG A 78 -15.42 -12.94 19.67
C ARG A 78 -14.37 -13.56 20.60
N ALA A 79 -13.37 -12.78 21.00
CA ALA A 79 -12.34 -13.16 21.97
C ALA A 79 -12.21 -12.11 23.08
N PRO A 80 -13.18 -12.02 24.02
CA PRO A 80 -13.23 -10.95 25.01
C PRO A 80 -12.02 -10.91 25.96
N ASP A 81 -11.45 -12.08 26.33
CA ASP A 81 -10.26 -12.13 27.18
C ASP A 81 -9.02 -11.56 26.46
N LEU A 82 -8.82 -11.92 25.18
CA LEU A 82 -7.76 -11.35 24.35
C LEU A 82 -8.01 -9.86 24.10
N ALA A 83 -9.24 -9.45 23.77
CA ALA A 83 -9.61 -8.05 23.56
C ALA A 83 -9.28 -7.17 24.78
N ALA A 84 -9.50 -7.66 26.00
CA ALA A 84 -9.15 -6.95 27.23
C ALA A 84 -7.62 -6.72 27.42
N ARG A 85 -6.78 -7.28 26.56
CA ARG A 85 -5.31 -7.21 26.62
C ARG A 85 -4.67 -6.57 25.38
N LEU A 86 -5.45 -6.28 24.35
CA LEU A 86 -4.96 -5.67 23.11
C LEU A 86 -5.27 -4.17 23.06
N PRO A 87 -4.27 -3.28 22.95
CA PRO A 87 -4.49 -1.83 22.89
C PRO A 87 -5.44 -1.39 21.76
N SER A 88 -5.41 -2.09 20.62
CA SER A 88 -6.34 -1.90 19.49
C SER A 88 -7.82 -2.10 19.85
N CYS A 89 -8.12 -2.76 20.97
CA CYS A 89 -9.47 -2.94 21.51
C CYS A 89 -9.78 -1.97 22.67
N GLY A 90 -8.91 -0.98 22.91
CA GLY A 90 -9.08 0.02 23.98
C GLY A 90 -8.67 -0.45 25.38
N SER A 91 -7.95 -1.56 25.50
CA SER A 91 -7.50 -2.11 26.78
C SER A 91 -6.06 -2.63 26.70
N SER A 92 -5.37 -2.73 27.83
CA SER A 92 -3.96 -3.14 27.85
C SER A 92 -3.63 -3.95 29.10
N LYS A 93 -4.55 -4.82 29.53
CA LYS A 93 -4.25 -5.74 30.64
C LYS A 93 -3.06 -6.64 30.25
N PRO A 94 -2.22 -7.05 31.21
CA PRO A 94 -1.11 -7.97 30.92
C PRO A 94 -1.59 -9.36 30.47
N GLY A 95 -0.70 -10.09 29.78
CA GLY A 95 -0.89 -11.51 29.47
C GLY A 95 -1.60 -11.77 28.14
N ALA A 96 -1.42 -10.91 27.15
CA ALA A 96 -1.95 -11.08 25.79
C ALA A 96 -1.48 -12.40 25.17
N GLY A 97 -0.23 -12.80 25.42
CA GLY A 97 0.33 -14.06 24.91
C GLY A 97 -0.42 -15.29 25.43
N ARG A 98 -0.73 -15.33 26.73
CA ARG A 98 -1.51 -16.41 27.34
C ARG A 98 -2.92 -16.48 26.76
N ALA A 99 -3.61 -15.34 26.69
CA ALA A 99 -4.96 -15.26 26.15
C ALA A 99 -5.04 -15.70 24.68
N ALA A 100 -4.02 -15.40 23.88
CA ALA A 100 -3.94 -15.83 22.49
C ALA A 100 -3.77 -17.36 22.36
N VAL A 101 -2.93 -17.98 23.18
CA VAL A 101 -2.75 -19.45 23.18
C VAL A 101 -4.04 -20.15 23.64
N GLU A 102 -4.69 -19.64 24.69
CA GLU A 102 -5.99 -20.16 25.16
C GLU A 102 -7.07 -20.04 24.08
N LEU A 103 -7.14 -18.92 23.35
CA LEU A 103 -8.03 -18.74 22.21
C LEU A 103 -7.76 -19.77 21.11
N LEU A 104 -6.50 -20.00 20.75
CA LEU A 104 -6.14 -20.97 19.70
C LEU A 104 -6.52 -22.39 20.07
N ALA A 105 -6.27 -22.79 21.32
CA ALA A 105 -6.61 -24.12 21.80
C ALA A 105 -8.12 -24.42 21.68
N GLY A 106 -8.97 -23.40 21.91
CA GLY A 106 -10.43 -23.49 21.79
C GLY A 106 -11.01 -23.00 20.46
N ALA A 107 -10.18 -22.63 19.46
CA ALA A 107 -10.67 -21.93 18.28
C ALA A 107 -11.65 -22.77 17.43
N PRO A 108 -12.74 -22.18 16.91
CA PRO A 108 -13.68 -22.90 16.06
C PRO A 108 -13.06 -23.23 14.69
N VAL A 109 -13.67 -24.16 13.94
CA VAL A 109 -13.22 -24.52 12.58
C VAL A 109 -13.17 -23.29 11.66
N SER A 110 -14.14 -22.38 11.79
CA SER A 110 -14.22 -21.13 11.02
C SER A 110 -13.00 -20.22 11.18
N PHE A 111 -12.29 -20.27 12.31
CA PHE A 111 -11.04 -19.53 12.52
C PHE A 111 -9.94 -20.02 11.56
N PHE A 112 -9.80 -21.34 11.44
CA PHE A 112 -8.81 -21.97 10.58
C PHE A 112 -9.20 -21.89 9.10
N GLU A 113 -10.49 -21.97 8.76
CA GLU A 113 -10.99 -21.73 7.39
C GLU A 113 -10.66 -20.31 6.91
N ALA A 114 -10.81 -19.30 7.78
CA ALA A 114 -10.42 -17.94 7.44
C ALA A 114 -8.91 -17.83 7.13
N LEU A 115 -8.07 -18.54 7.88
CA LEU A 115 -6.62 -18.59 7.67
C LEU A 115 -6.22 -19.28 6.36
N ALA A 116 -7.03 -20.21 5.84
CA ALA A 116 -6.79 -20.86 4.56
C ALA A 116 -6.88 -19.88 3.38
N GLY A 117 -7.94 -19.06 3.36
CA GLY A 117 -8.25 -18.16 2.24
C GLY A 117 -7.58 -16.78 2.29
N ARG A 118 -7.25 -16.27 3.49
CA ARG A 118 -6.79 -14.89 3.66
C ARG A 118 -5.29 -14.71 3.41
N ARG A 119 -4.91 -13.52 2.98
CA ARG A 119 -3.51 -13.09 2.79
C ARG A 119 -3.19 -11.95 3.74
N LEU A 120 -1.95 -11.88 4.18
CA LEU A 120 -1.45 -10.73 4.94
C LEU A 120 -1.45 -9.50 4.03
N GLN A 121 -1.98 -8.38 4.53
CA GLN A 121 -1.97 -7.11 3.82
C GLN A 121 -1.59 -6.00 4.79
N THR A 122 -0.30 -5.63 4.80
CA THR A 122 0.26 -4.55 5.62
C THR A 122 0.03 -3.20 4.95
N ASN A 123 -1.23 -2.89 4.66
CA ASN A 123 -1.59 -1.64 4.00
C ASN A 123 -1.24 -0.45 4.90
N GLU A 124 -0.67 0.60 4.32
CA GLU A 124 -0.21 1.78 5.05
C GLU A 124 -0.50 3.05 4.23
N PRO A 125 -1.55 3.82 4.57
CA PRO A 125 -1.90 5.06 3.86
C PRO A 125 -0.72 6.03 3.75
N GLY A 126 0.19 6.06 4.73
CA GLY A 126 1.37 6.91 4.72
C GLY A 126 2.32 6.68 3.54
N ARG A 127 2.24 5.52 2.86
CA ARG A 127 3.03 5.25 1.64
C ARG A 127 2.66 6.15 0.46
N ALA A 128 1.50 6.80 0.50
CA ALA A 128 1.11 7.77 -0.52
C ALA A 128 2.13 8.92 -0.71
N VAL A 129 2.97 9.20 0.31
CA VAL A 129 4.10 10.13 0.18
C VAL A 129 5.01 9.79 -1.01
N GLY A 130 5.10 8.50 -1.36
CA GLY A 130 5.87 8.00 -2.48
C GLY A 130 5.42 8.56 -3.82
N TRP A 131 4.11 8.69 -4.09
CA TRP A 131 3.64 9.30 -5.34
C TRP A 131 3.41 10.81 -5.21
N LEU A 132 3.06 11.32 -4.03
CA LEU A 132 2.81 12.74 -3.79
C LEU A 132 4.03 13.60 -4.11
N LEU A 133 5.23 13.20 -3.67
CA LEU A 133 6.44 14.00 -3.89
C LEU A 133 6.86 14.08 -5.36
N PRO A 134 6.99 12.96 -6.11
CA PRO A 134 7.28 13.03 -7.53
C PRO A 134 6.19 13.76 -8.31
N ALA A 135 4.90 13.59 -7.96
CA ALA A 135 3.82 14.33 -8.61
C ALA A 135 3.91 15.83 -8.38
N ALA A 136 4.21 16.26 -7.16
CA ALA A 136 4.39 17.68 -6.83
C ALA A 136 5.49 18.33 -7.69
N VAL A 137 6.60 17.61 -7.90
CA VAL A 137 7.74 18.12 -8.67
C VAL A 137 7.52 18.01 -10.19
N ALA A 138 6.94 16.91 -10.68
CA ALA A 138 6.86 16.63 -12.12
C ALA A 138 5.60 17.15 -12.80
N PHE A 139 4.47 17.19 -12.09
CA PHE A 139 3.17 17.55 -12.67
C PHE A 139 2.70 18.93 -12.21
N LEU A 140 2.77 19.22 -10.91
CA LEU A 140 2.20 20.46 -10.38
C LEU A 140 3.02 21.69 -10.76
N THR A 141 4.35 21.57 -10.82
CA THR A 141 5.22 22.65 -11.32
C THR A 141 4.95 23.02 -12.78
N ARG A 142 4.37 22.08 -13.56
CA ARG A 142 3.96 22.28 -14.96
C ARG A 142 2.51 22.71 -15.13
N GLY A 143 1.71 22.65 -14.06
CA GLY A 143 0.25 22.79 -14.15
C GLY A 143 -0.40 21.63 -14.93
N THR A 144 0.23 20.45 -14.99
CA THR A 144 -0.27 19.30 -15.75
C THR A 144 -1.18 18.43 -14.87
N PRO A 145 -2.49 18.31 -15.17
CA PRO A 145 -3.34 17.30 -14.53
C PRO A 145 -2.91 15.90 -14.95
N PHE A 146 -3.16 14.88 -14.13
CA PHE A 146 -2.63 13.54 -14.40
C PHE A 146 -3.56 12.40 -13.95
N HIS A 147 -3.40 11.23 -14.55
CA HIS A 147 -4.01 9.99 -14.11
C HIS A 147 -3.11 9.29 -13.08
N LEU A 148 -3.69 8.78 -12.00
CA LEU A 148 -2.99 8.00 -10.98
C LEU A 148 -3.42 6.53 -11.07
N VAL A 149 -2.44 5.63 -11.22
CA VAL A 149 -2.65 4.19 -11.22
C VAL A 149 -1.79 3.55 -10.11
N ASP A 150 -2.41 2.93 -9.12
CA ASP A 150 -1.72 2.19 -8.04
C ASP A 150 -1.72 0.68 -8.36
N LEU A 151 -0.54 0.07 -8.44
CA LEU A 151 -0.31 -1.33 -8.80
C LEU A 151 -0.08 -2.15 -7.51
N GLY A 152 -1.02 -3.04 -7.20
CA GLY A 152 -1.12 -3.71 -5.89
C GLY A 152 -1.79 -2.80 -4.86
N ALA A 153 -2.98 -2.29 -5.21
CA ALA A 153 -3.54 -1.03 -4.73
C ALA A 153 -3.83 -0.88 -3.23
N SER A 154 -3.45 -1.80 -2.34
CA SER A 154 -3.61 -1.65 -0.88
C SER A 154 -5.03 -1.23 -0.46
N ALA A 155 -6.05 -1.84 -1.06
CA ALA A 155 -7.47 -1.48 -0.90
C ALA A 155 -7.84 -0.02 -1.29
N GLY A 156 -7.00 0.62 -2.10
CA GLY A 156 -7.13 1.99 -2.58
C GLY A 156 -6.70 3.07 -1.59
N LEU A 157 -6.10 2.69 -0.46
CA LEU A 157 -5.75 3.64 0.61
C LEU A 157 -4.69 4.67 0.18
N THR A 158 -3.76 4.31 -0.71
CA THR A 158 -2.74 5.26 -1.17
C THR A 158 -3.28 6.22 -2.23
N LEU A 159 -4.32 5.83 -2.98
CA LEU A 159 -4.94 6.62 -4.05
C LEU A 159 -5.54 7.93 -3.56
N ILE A 160 -5.84 8.06 -2.26
CA ILE A 160 -6.48 9.25 -1.68
C ILE A 160 -5.53 10.07 -0.82
N GLY A 161 -4.21 9.82 -0.92
CA GLY A 161 -3.22 10.41 -0.03
C GLY A 161 -3.14 11.94 -0.05
N ASP A 162 -3.53 12.59 -1.14
CA ASP A 162 -3.62 14.05 -1.24
C ASP A 162 -4.81 14.63 -0.48
N TYR A 163 -5.76 13.82 -0.02
CA TYR A 163 -6.83 14.25 0.89
C TYR A 163 -6.52 13.96 2.37
N LEU A 164 -5.41 13.27 2.65
CA LEU A 164 -5.02 12.87 3.99
C LEU A 164 -3.91 13.77 4.53
N PRO A 165 -3.80 13.93 5.87
CA PRO A 165 -2.65 14.58 6.46
C PRO A 165 -1.37 13.84 6.08
N ARG A 166 -0.34 14.60 5.75
CA ARG A 166 1.00 14.06 5.57
C ARG A 166 1.66 13.93 6.93
N GLU A 167 1.78 12.70 7.42
CA GLU A 167 2.44 12.35 8.68
C GLU A 167 3.85 11.79 8.43
N CYS A 168 4.59 12.45 7.54
CA CYS A 168 5.95 12.06 7.15
C CYS A 168 6.84 13.29 7.06
N SER A 169 7.94 13.28 7.80
CA SER A 169 8.96 14.34 7.76
C SER A 169 9.92 14.11 6.60
N LEU A 170 10.30 15.19 5.91
CA LEU A 170 11.33 15.14 4.86
C LEU A 170 12.69 15.47 5.47
N LEU A 171 13.68 14.64 5.19
CA LEU A 171 15.05 14.83 5.64
C LEU A 171 15.98 14.95 4.43
N ALA A 172 17.00 15.78 4.53
CA ALA A 172 18.11 15.79 3.59
C ALA A 172 18.97 14.52 3.76
N ALA A 173 19.90 14.28 2.83
CA ALA A 173 20.75 13.10 2.84
C ALA A 173 21.58 12.96 4.13
N ASP A 174 21.96 14.09 4.75
CA ASP A 174 22.69 14.15 6.01
C ASP A 174 21.80 13.98 7.27
N GLY A 175 20.48 13.84 7.09
CA GLY A 175 19.51 13.65 8.16
C GLY A 175 18.95 14.95 8.76
N THR A 176 19.34 16.13 8.26
CA THR A 176 18.74 17.40 8.67
C THR A 176 17.34 17.59 8.05
N PRO A 177 16.44 18.40 8.64
CA PRO A 177 15.15 18.70 8.02
C PRO A 177 15.30 19.28 6.62
N ALA A 178 14.59 18.71 5.63
CA ALA A 178 14.55 19.23 4.27
C ALA A 178 13.32 20.12 4.04
N GLY A 179 13.47 21.10 3.14
CA GLY A 179 12.33 21.87 2.63
C GLY A 179 11.38 20.98 1.83
N GLU A 180 10.09 21.29 1.90
CA GLU A 180 9.08 20.63 1.06
C GLU A 180 9.15 21.16 -0.39
N PRO A 181 8.88 20.32 -1.40
CA PRO A 181 8.61 20.81 -2.74
C PRO A 181 7.50 21.86 -2.74
N GLU A 182 7.71 22.96 -3.47
CA GLU A 182 6.86 24.15 -3.47
C GLU A 182 5.36 23.84 -3.57
N ARG A 183 4.99 22.98 -4.53
CA ARG A 183 3.59 22.65 -4.85
C ARG A 183 3.03 21.48 -4.04
N LEU A 184 3.79 20.89 -3.11
CA LEU A 184 3.33 19.72 -2.32
C LEU A 184 2.09 20.05 -1.48
N ARG A 185 1.91 21.31 -1.09
CA ARG A 185 0.78 21.78 -0.28
C ARG A 185 -0.50 22.03 -1.07
N ASP A 186 -0.46 21.96 -2.39
CA ASP A 186 -1.59 22.29 -3.27
C ASP A 186 -2.58 21.12 -3.38
N CYS A 187 -3.06 20.66 -2.23
CA CYS A 187 -3.98 19.54 -2.10
C CYS A 187 -5.44 20.02 -2.13
N PRO A 188 -6.37 19.22 -2.70
CA PRO A 188 -6.11 17.98 -3.43
C PRO A 188 -5.44 18.25 -4.79
N PHE A 189 -4.66 17.27 -5.27
CA PHE A 189 -3.94 17.40 -6.54
C PHE A 189 -4.93 17.28 -7.72
N PRO A 190 -4.62 17.84 -8.92
CA PRO A 190 -5.47 17.76 -10.11
C PRO A 190 -5.40 16.36 -10.76
N VAL A 191 -5.85 15.34 -10.03
CA VAL A 191 -5.90 13.95 -10.50
C VAL A 191 -7.17 13.71 -11.30
N LEU A 192 -7.03 13.38 -12.58
CA LEU A 192 -8.14 13.17 -13.51
C LEU A 192 -8.88 11.86 -13.26
N SER A 193 -8.14 10.80 -12.92
CA SER A 193 -8.71 9.50 -12.53
C SER A 193 -7.79 8.78 -11.54
N ARG A 194 -8.38 8.00 -10.64
CA ARG A 194 -7.68 7.20 -9.62
C ARG A 194 -8.03 5.73 -9.79
N ALA A 195 -7.12 4.94 -10.34
CA ALA A 195 -7.31 3.51 -10.56
C ALA A 195 -6.38 2.70 -9.65
N GLY A 196 -6.93 1.78 -8.88
CA GLY A 196 -6.16 0.80 -8.12
C GLY A 196 -6.29 -0.57 -8.77
N LEU A 197 -5.19 -1.17 -9.18
CA LEU A 197 -5.13 -2.50 -9.76
C LEU A 197 -4.63 -3.47 -8.71
N ASP A 198 -5.33 -4.57 -8.49
CA ASP A 198 -4.91 -5.61 -7.56
C ASP A 198 -5.42 -6.97 -8.04
N ALA A 199 -4.66 -8.04 -7.80
CA ALA A 199 -5.07 -9.39 -8.16
C ALA A 199 -6.35 -9.84 -7.43
N ARG A 200 -6.55 -9.36 -6.20
CA ARG A 200 -7.70 -9.69 -5.34
C ARG A 200 -8.09 -8.45 -4.53
N PRO A 201 -8.71 -7.44 -5.17
CA PRO A 201 -8.97 -6.16 -4.52
C PRO A 201 -9.83 -6.33 -3.27
N ARG A 202 -9.35 -5.82 -2.14
CA ARG A 202 -10.14 -5.70 -0.91
C ARG A 202 -11.02 -4.47 -0.98
N ARG A 203 -12.29 -4.63 -0.61
CA ARG A 203 -13.29 -3.57 -0.70
C ARG A 203 -13.53 -2.99 0.67
N LEU A 204 -13.16 -1.73 0.87
CA LEU A 204 -13.42 -1.04 2.13
C LEU A 204 -14.93 -0.91 2.40
N ALA A 205 -15.82 -1.01 1.42
CA ALA A 205 -17.27 -1.09 1.65
C ALA A 205 -17.67 -2.34 2.45
N GLU A 206 -16.94 -3.44 2.30
CA GLU A 206 -17.20 -4.70 2.99
C GLU A 206 -16.68 -4.66 4.44
N PRO A 207 -17.55 -4.76 5.47
CA PRO A 207 -17.14 -4.66 6.87
C PRO A 207 -16.06 -5.66 7.26
N GLU A 208 -16.12 -6.86 6.71
CA GLU A 208 -15.19 -7.95 7.00
C GLU A 208 -13.81 -7.73 6.36
N ASP A 209 -13.74 -7.11 5.17
CA ASP A 209 -12.46 -6.71 4.58
C ASP A 209 -11.84 -5.56 5.40
N ARG A 210 -12.63 -4.56 5.82
CA ARG A 210 -12.13 -3.48 6.71
C ARG A 210 -11.57 -4.05 8.01
N LEU A 211 -12.33 -4.95 8.66
CA LEU A 211 -11.91 -5.60 9.90
C LEU A 211 -10.61 -6.37 9.70
N TRP A 212 -10.49 -7.11 8.60
CA TRP A 212 -9.29 -7.87 8.29
C TRP A 212 -8.06 -6.97 8.07
N LEU A 213 -8.21 -5.92 7.26
CA LEU A 213 -7.13 -4.96 7.00
C LEU A 213 -6.68 -4.26 8.29
N LYS A 214 -7.63 -3.88 9.15
CA LYS A 214 -7.33 -3.33 10.48
C LYS A 214 -6.58 -4.33 11.37
N ALA A 215 -6.98 -5.59 11.34
CA ALA A 215 -6.34 -6.65 12.13
C ALA A 215 -4.91 -6.98 11.66
N CYS A 216 -4.53 -6.64 10.42
CA CYS A 216 -3.15 -6.73 9.95
C CYS A 216 -2.21 -5.64 10.54
N ILE A 217 -2.76 -4.64 11.25
CA ILE A 217 -1.98 -3.60 11.95
C ILE A 217 -1.72 -4.07 13.38
N TRP A 218 -0.47 -4.08 13.82
CA TRP A 218 -0.10 -4.59 15.15
C TRP A 218 -0.93 -3.95 16.28
N PRO A 219 -1.25 -4.71 17.35
CA PRO A 219 -2.24 -4.30 18.34
C PRO A 219 -1.93 -2.99 19.07
N ASP A 220 -0.66 -2.65 19.24
CA ASP A 220 -0.17 -1.49 20.00
C ASP A 220 0.25 -0.30 19.11
N HIS A 221 0.09 -0.39 17.79
CA HIS A 221 0.31 0.73 16.87
C HIS A 221 -0.94 1.63 16.74
N ALA A 222 -1.34 2.25 17.85
CA ALA A 222 -2.58 3.03 17.93
C ALA A 222 -2.67 4.14 16.86
N GLU A 223 -1.56 4.80 16.53
CA GLU A 223 -1.51 5.82 15.49
C GLU A 223 -1.80 5.26 14.10
N ARG A 224 -1.36 4.03 13.82
CA ARG A 224 -1.62 3.37 12.54
C ARG A 224 -3.07 2.90 12.43
N HIS A 225 -3.66 2.44 13.54
CA HIS A 225 -5.11 2.15 13.60
C HIS A 225 -5.93 3.40 13.32
N ALA A 226 -5.63 4.52 13.98
CA ALA A 226 -6.32 5.79 13.75
C ALA A 226 -6.17 6.30 12.31
N ARG A 227 -4.96 6.19 11.74
CA ARG A 227 -4.69 6.54 10.34
C ARG A 227 -5.48 5.67 9.38
N PHE A 228 -5.55 4.35 9.62
CA PHE A 228 -6.35 3.43 8.84
C PHE A 228 -7.84 3.77 8.89
N ASP A 229 -8.40 3.97 10.09
CA ASP A 229 -9.82 4.29 10.27
C ASP A 229 -10.19 5.57 9.50
N ARG A 230 -9.39 6.65 9.67
CA ARG A 230 -9.58 7.91 8.95
C ARG A 230 -9.53 7.73 7.43
N ALA A 231 -8.54 6.99 6.94
CA ALA A 231 -8.37 6.75 5.51
C ALA A 231 -9.50 5.90 4.94
N ALA A 232 -9.95 4.87 5.67
CA ALA A 232 -11.07 4.03 5.27
C ALA A 232 -12.38 4.82 5.21
N GLU A 233 -12.68 5.62 6.23
CA GLU A 233 -13.86 6.50 6.25
C GLU A 233 -13.87 7.50 5.09
N LEU A 234 -12.71 8.10 4.79
CA LEU A 234 -12.59 9.05 3.68
C LEU A 234 -12.70 8.36 2.32
N PHE A 235 -12.09 7.20 2.16
CA PHE A 235 -12.20 6.40 0.93
C PHE A 235 -13.65 6.09 0.61
N LEU A 236 -14.45 5.64 1.58
CA LEU A 236 -15.87 5.33 1.42
C LEU A 236 -16.73 6.53 0.98
N LYS A 237 -16.28 7.75 1.30
CA LYS A 237 -16.92 8.98 0.83
C LYS A 237 -16.51 9.25 -0.62
N LEU A 238 -15.21 9.27 -0.88
CA LEU A 238 -14.64 9.61 -2.20
C LEU A 238 -14.98 8.58 -3.27
N GLU A 239 -15.11 7.29 -2.94
CA GLU A 239 -15.46 6.26 -3.94
C GLU A 239 -16.84 6.48 -4.57
N LYS A 240 -17.71 7.29 -3.97
CA LYS A 240 -19.02 7.65 -4.54
C LYS A 240 -18.90 8.74 -5.62
N ASP A 241 -17.81 9.51 -5.61
CA ASP A 241 -17.59 10.56 -6.60
C ASP A 241 -17.24 9.95 -7.95
N GLN A 242 -17.65 10.61 -9.04
CA GLN A 242 -17.39 10.16 -10.41
C GLN A 242 -15.89 9.96 -10.70
N ASN A 243 -15.05 10.86 -10.18
CA ASN A 243 -13.58 10.81 -10.31
C ASN A 243 -12.90 10.22 -9.06
N GLY A 244 -13.69 9.59 -8.19
CA GLY A 244 -13.21 8.92 -7.00
C GLY A 244 -12.30 7.73 -7.30
N PRO A 245 -11.63 7.17 -6.27
CA PRO A 245 -10.85 5.95 -6.45
C PRO A 245 -11.74 4.80 -6.93
N ARG A 246 -11.20 4.01 -7.87
CA ARG A 246 -11.83 2.79 -8.39
C ARG A 246 -10.84 1.64 -8.31
N LEU A 247 -11.28 0.53 -7.74
CA LEU A 247 -10.50 -0.70 -7.68
C LEU A 247 -10.90 -1.64 -8.81
N HIS A 248 -9.89 -2.23 -9.44
CA HIS A 248 -10.06 -3.17 -10.55
C HIS A 248 -9.22 -4.42 -10.30
N GLU A 249 -9.81 -5.56 -10.62
CA GLU A 249 -9.10 -6.83 -10.57
C GLU A 249 -8.16 -6.94 -11.77
N ALA A 250 -6.86 -7.07 -11.50
CA ALA A 250 -5.83 -7.32 -12.49
C ALA A 250 -4.56 -7.84 -11.81
N ASP A 251 -4.06 -8.99 -12.26
CA ASP A 251 -2.73 -9.46 -11.90
C ASP A 251 -1.64 -8.57 -12.54
N PHE A 252 -0.46 -8.49 -11.91
CA PHE A 252 0.67 -7.68 -12.40
C PHE A 252 1.00 -7.90 -13.88
N SER A 253 0.87 -9.13 -14.38
CA SER A 253 1.14 -9.44 -15.79
C SER A 253 0.16 -8.79 -16.77
N ALA A 254 -1.07 -8.48 -16.33
CA ALA A 254 -2.13 -7.87 -17.14
C ALA A 254 -2.26 -6.35 -16.90
N MET A 255 -1.64 -5.81 -15.85
CA MET A 255 -1.72 -4.39 -15.50
C MET A 255 -1.25 -3.45 -16.62
N PRO A 256 -0.13 -3.71 -17.34
CA PRO A 256 0.27 -2.86 -18.46
C PRO A 256 -0.80 -2.75 -19.55
N ASP A 257 -1.38 -3.88 -19.96
CA ASP A 257 -2.43 -3.91 -20.99
C ASP A 257 -3.73 -3.27 -20.49
N TRP A 258 -4.05 -3.41 -19.20
CA TRP A 258 -5.16 -2.71 -18.56
C TRP A 258 -5.00 -1.19 -18.69
N ILE A 259 -3.79 -0.67 -18.44
CA ILE A 259 -3.49 0.77 -18.52
C ILE A 259 -3.56 1.22 -19.98
N ALA A 260 -2.86 0.56 -20.90
CA ALA A 260 -2.88 0.90 -22.32
C ALA A 260 -4.28 0.84 -22.93
N GLY A 261 -5.13 -0.09 -22.47
CA GLY A 261 -6.50 -0.25 -22.94
C GLY A 261 -7.44 0.88 -22.52
N ARG A 262 -7.17 1.55 -21.39
CA ARG A 262 -8.08 2.56 -20.80
C ARG A 262 -7.59 3.99 -20.83
N LEU A 263 -6.27 4.20 -20.75
CA LEU A 263 -5.68 5.53 -20.72
C LEU A 263 -4.94 5.75 -22.04
N ARG A 264 -5.24 6.85 -22.73
CA ARG A 264 -4.57 7.24 -23.98
C ARG A 264 -3.72 8.48 -23.73
N PRO A 265 -2.51 8.57 -24.29
CA PRO A 265 -1.68 9.75 -24.16
C PRO A 265 -2.40 11.00 -24.66
N HIS A 266 -2.40 12.04 -23.85
CA HIS A 266 -2.88 13.37 -24.21
C HIS A 266 -1.71 14.37 -24.08
N PRO A 267 -1.62 15.41 -24.93
CA PRO A 267 -0.55 16.41 -24.85
C PRO A 267 -0.55 17.21 -23.55
N ASP A 268 -1.72 17.43 -22.96
CA ASP A 268 -1.92 18.27 -21.77
C ASP A 268 -2.11 17.49 -20.46
N GLU A 269 -1.97 16.15 -20.49
CA GLU A 269 -2.20 15.28 -19.33
C GLU A 269 -0.97 14.41 -19.05
N GLY A 270 -0.81 14.03 -17.78
CA GLY A 270 0.21 13.11 -17.32
C GLY A 270 -0.33 11.74 -16.90
N LEU A 271 0.59 10.80 -16.70
CA LEU A 271 0.31 9.48 -16.14
C LEU A 271 1.32 9.13 -15.05
N LEU A 272 0.84 8.83 -13.85
CA LEU A 272 1.64 8.32 -12.74
C LEU A 272 1.20 6.89 -12.43
N ALA A 273 2.05 5.92 -12.76
CA ALA A 273 1.94 4.56 -12.24
C ALA A 273 2.74 4.46 -10.93
N PHE A 274 2.13 3.92 -9.87
CA PHE A 274 2.70 3.84 -8.54
C PHE A 274 2.61 2.42 -8.00
N ASN A 275 3.58 1.97 -7.21
CA ASN A 275 3.44 0.81 -6.35
C ASN A 275 4.26 0.96 -5.09
N ALA A 276 3.77 0.40 -3.98
CA ALA A 276 4.47 0.43 -2.70
C ALA A 276 4.32 -0.87 -1.91
N GLN A 277 5.45 -1.54 -1.67
CA GLN A 277 5.51 -2.87 -1.06
C GLN A 277 4.61 -3.91 -1.76
N ALA A 278 4.53 -3.83 -3.09
CA ALA A 278 3.59 -4.61 -3.88
C ALA A 278 4.31 -5.60 -4.79
N THR A 279 5.46 -5.19 -5.32
CA THR A 279 6.25 -6.01 -6.25
C THR A 279 7.28 -6.88 -5.53
N ASP A 280 7.44 -6.73 -4.20
CA ASP A 280 8.28 -7.61 -3.35
C ASP A 280 7.90 -9.09 -3.46
N PHE A 281 6.66 -9.40 -3.84
CA PHE A 281 6.16 -10.77 -4.04
C PHE A 281 6.45 -11.35 -5.43
N LEU A 282 6.98 -10.54 -6.36
CA LEU A 282 7.33 -10.98 -7.71
C LEU A 282 8.76 -11.52 -7.74
N ASP A 283 8.94 -12.64 -8.43
CA ASP A 283 10.27 -13.09 -8.84
C ASP A 283 10.86 -12.16 -9.92
N ALA A 284 12.16 -12.34 -10.20
CA ALA A 284 12.88 -11.49 -11.14
C ALA A 284 12.28 -11.52 -12.56
N ALA A 285 11.77 -12.67 -13.01
CA ALA A 285 11.20 -12.81 -14.35
C ALA A 285 9.82 -12.12 -14.45
N ALA A 286 8.97 -12.27 -13.44
CA ALA A 286 7.68 -11.60 -13.34
C ALA A 286 7.84 -10.08 -13.23
N TYR A 287 8.81 -9.62 -12.44
CA TYR A 287 9.15 -8.20 -12.37
C TYR A 287 9.68 -7.66 -13.71
N GLY A 288 10.55 -8.42 -14.40
CA GLY A 288 11.03 -8.05 -15.74
C GLY A 288 9.90 -7.83 -16.73
N ARG A 289 8.92 -8.76 -16.78
CA ARG A 289 7.73 -8.62 -17.63
C ARG A 289 6.88 -7.40 -17.29
N LEU A 290 6.67 -7.12 -16.00
CA LEU A 290 5.97 -5.91 -15.55
C LEU A 290 6.72 -4.65 -16.01
N ALA A 291 8.04 -4.63 -15.82
CA ALA A 291 8.88 -3.47 -16.15
C ALA A 291 8.91 -3.18 -17.65
N GLU A 292 9.04 -4.22 -18.48
CA GLU A 292 8.96 -4.10 -19.95
C GLU A 292 7.58 -3.63 -20.40
N GLY A 293 6.51 -4.16 -19.81
CA GLY A 293 5.15 -3.74 -20.09
C GLY A 293 4.92 -2.26 -19.76
N LEU A 294 5.31 -1.83 -18.55
CA LEU A 294 5.19 -0.43 -18.15
C LEU A 294 6.05 0.49 -19.01
N ALA A 295 7.28 0.09 -19.39
CA ALA A 295 8.09 0.88 -20.31
C ALA A 295 7.34 1.15 -21.63
N ARG A 296 6.73 0.12 -22.24
CA ARG A 296 5.92 0.25 -23.47
C ARG A 296 4.69 1.13 -23.29
N VAL A 297 3.99 1.00 -22.16
CA VAL A 297 2.78 1.79 -21.87
C VAL A 297 3.11 3.27 -21.68
N LEU A 298 4.24 3.57 -21.04
CA LEU A 298 4.64 4.94 -20.71
C LEU A 298 5.38 5.65 -21.85
N GLU A 299 5.94 4.92 -22.84
CA GLU A 299 6.68 5.50 -23.97
C GLU A 299 5.89 6.57 -24.74
N PRO A 300 4.62 6.34 -25.14
CA PRO A 300 3.87 7.31 -25.92
C PRO A 300 3.48 8.58 -25.14
N TRP A 301 3.57 8.55 -23.80
CA TRP A 301 3.37 9.72 -22.94
C TRP A 301 4.63 10.59 -22.85
N GLY A 302 5.79 10.05 -23.26
CA GLY A 302 7.07 10.71 -23.21
C GLY A 302 7.43 11.21 -21.81
N ASP A 303 7.75 12.49 -21.73
CA ASP A 303 8.22 13.13 -20.50
C ASP A 303 7.09 13.42 -19.48
N ARG A 304 5.83 13.13 -19.82
CA ARG A 304 4.63 13.31 -18.97
C ARG A 304 4.19 12.03 -18.25
N ALA A 305 4.97 10.96 -18.34
CA ALA A 305 4.72 9.72 -17.61
C ALA A 305 5.81 9.41 -16.60
N LEU A 306 5.40 8.96 -15.41
CA LEU A 306 6.26 8.43 -14.38
C LEU A 306 5.79 7.03 -13.98
N TRP A 307 6.75 6.13 -13.78
CA TRP A 307 6.57 4.97 -12.92
C TRP A 307 7.34 5.18 -11.62
N VAL A 308 6.63 5.17 -10.49
CA VAL A 308 7.15 5.41 -9.15
C VAL A 308 7.00 4.14 -8.32
N GLU A 309 8.09 3.71 -7.70
CA GLU A 309 8.14 2.54 -6.83
C GLU A 309 8.59 2.99 -5.44
N LEU A 310 7.90 2.54 -4.39
CA LEU A 310 8.35 2.61 -3.01
C LEU A 310 8.52 1.18 -2.47
N GLU A 311 9.65 0.57 -2.81
CA GLU A 311 9.88 -0.88 -2.69
C GLU A 311 11.22 -1.18 -2.04
N LEU A 312 11.42 -2.39 -1.53
CA LEU A 312 12.76 -2.82 -1.13
C LEU A 312 13.67 -2.95 -2.37
N PRO A 313 14.99 -2.66 -2.23
CA PRO A 313 15.94 -2.92 -3.30
C PRO A 313 15.92 -4.39 -3.73
N ARG A 314 15.86 -4.62 -5.04
CA ARG A 314 16.03 -5.96 -5.61
C ARG A 314 17.44 -6.45 -5.30
N GLY A 315 17.56 -7.67 -4.77
CA GLY A 315 18.83 -8.23 -4.31
C GLY A 315 19.12 -8.03 -2.81
N GLY A 316 18.24 -7.32 -2.09
CA GLY A 316 18.29 -7.19 -0.63
C GLY A 316 18.57 -5.76 -0.16
N GLY A 317 18.01 -5.42 1.00
CA GLY A 317 18.14 -4.12 1.64
C GLY A 317 17.18 -4.00 2.82
N GLU A 318 17.45 -3.05 3.72
CA GLU A 318 16.62 -2.84 4.92
C GLU A 318 15.68 -1.65 4.80
N ARG A 319 15.94 -0.75 3.86
CA ARG A 319 15.16 0.48 3.62
C ARG A 319 14.49 0.42 2.26
N HIS A 320 13.26 0.92 2.20
CA HIS A 320 12.53 1.06 0.95
C HIS A 320 13.11 2.24 0.17
N GLU A 321 13.27 2.08 -1.13
CA GLU A 321 13.73 3.09 -2.06
C GLU A 321 12.55 3.71 -2.79
N LEU A 322 12.48 5.04 -2.81
CA LEU A 322 11.64 5.78 -3.73
C LEU A 322 12.36 5.86 -5.08
N ARG A 323 12.01 4.95 -5.99
CA ARG A 323 12.58 4.88 -7.33
C ARG A 323 11.60 5.45 -8.33
N VAL A 324 12.09 6.31 -9.23
CA VAL A 324 11.30 6.87 -10.33
C VAL A 324 11.90 6.45 -11.65
N ARG A 325 11.05 6.10 -12.60
CA ARG A 325 11.38 5.76 -13.98
C ARG A 325 10.55 6.60 -14.94
N ARG A 326 11.17 7.05 -16.03
CA ARG A 326 10.52 7.83 -17.09
C ARG A 326 11.33 7.76 -18.38
N TRP A 327 10.70 8.13 -19.48
CA TRP A 327 11.37 8.26 -20.76
C TRP A 327 12.12 9.60 -20.87
N ILE A 328 13.42 9.53 -21.20
CA ILE A 328 14.28 10.69 -21.47
C ILE A 328 15.14 10.34 -22.69
N GLY A 329 15.08 11.15 -23.74
CA GLY A 329 15.92 10.96 -24.93
C GLY A 329 15.81 9.58 -25.58
N GLY A 330 14.60 9.00 -25.61
CA GLY A 330 14.37 7.65 -26.17
C GLY A 330 14.89 6.51 -25.31
N ARG A 331 15.17 6.75 -24.01
CA ARG A 331 15.58 5.71 -23.05
C ARG A 331 14.66 5.72 -21.84
N PHE A 332 14.36 4.54 -21.30
CA PHE A 332 13.63 4.38 -20.05
C PHE A 332 14.60 4.41 -18.87
N GLU A 333 14.84 5.62 -18.37
CA GLU A 333 15.84 5.89 -17.33
C GLU A 333 15.25 5.69 -15.92
N SER A 334 16.11 5.35 -14.96
CA SER A 334 15.73 5.12 -13.55
C SER A 334 16.62 5.90 -12.58
N ARG A 335 16.03 6.46 -11.52
CA ARG A 335 16.75 7.10 -10.41
C ARG A 335 16.09 6.78 -9.07
N VAL A 336 16.90 6.64 -8.02
CA VAL A 336 16.43 6.55 -6.63
C VAL A 336 16.52 7.93 -6.01
N LEU A 337 15.38 8.49 -5.61
CA LEU A 337 15.26 9.88 -5.17
C LEU A 337 15.09 10.02 -3.66
N ALA A 338 14.73 8.94 -2.96
CA ALA A 338 14.66 8.93 -1.51
C ALA A 338 14.69 7.51 -0.93
N GLU A 339 14.81 7.41 0.40
CA GLU A 339 14.69 6.16 1.14
C GLU A 339 13.88 6.33 2.45
N THR A 340 13.24 5.25 2.90
CA THR A 340 12.42 5.25 4.13
C THR A 340 12.31 3.84 4.73
N SER A 341 11.66 3.73 5.89
CA SER A 341 11.25 2.45 6.46
C SER A 341 9.96 1.94 5.79
N ALA A 342 9.56 0.70 6.07
CA ALA A 342 8.33 0.10 5.51
C ALA A 342 7.02 0.87 5.83
N HIS A 343 7.04 1.67 6.90
CA HIS A 343 5.95 2.52 7.34
C HIS A 343 6.47 3.96 7.46
N PRO A 344 6.38 4.77 6.39
CA PRO A 344 7.06 6.05 6.33
C PRO A 344 6.64 6.99 7.47
N ARG A 345 7.61 7.33 8.32
CA ARG A 345 7.56 8.45 9.28
C ARG A 345 8.55 9.55 8.89
N GLU A 346 9.63 9.14 8.25
CA GLU A 346 10.66 10.00 7.68
C GLU A 346 10.99 9.51 6.29
N LEU A 347 11.19 10.44 5.36
CA LEU A 347 11.67 10.16 4.02
C LEU A 347 12.98 10.94 3.80
N ARG A 348 14.07 10.21 3.66
CA ARG A 348 15.40 10.79 3.44
C ARG A 348 15.64 10.99 1.96
N LEU A 349 15.67 12.23 1.53
CA LEU A 349 15.86 12.63 0.14
C LEU A 349 17.31 12.38 -0.30
N ARG A 350 17.47 11.87 -1.52
CA ARG A 350 18.75 11.74 -2.23
C ARG A 350 18.90 12.86 -3.27
N PRO A 351 20.13 13.22 -3.67
CA PRO A 351 20.35 14.12 -4.81
C PRO A 351 19.72 13.57 -6.10
N GLY A 352 19.49 14.44 -7.09
CA GLY A 352 19.00 14.05 -8.42
C GLY A 352 17.53 14.32 -8.71
N TRP A 353 16.84 15.16 -7.91
CA TRP A 353 15.44 15.52 -8.13
C TRP A 353 15.21 16.36 -9.40
N ASP A 354 16.26 16.96 -9.97
CA ASP A 354 16.27 17.55 -11.30
C ASP A 354 15.89 16.54 -12.40
N PHE A 355 16.02 15.23 -12.14
CA PHE A 355 15.51 14.14 -12.98
C PHE A 355 14.01 14.26 -13.29
N LEU A 356 13.23 14.88 -12.41
CA LEU A 356 11.79 15.06 -12.58
C LEU A 356 11.42 16.35 -13.30
N ARG A 357 12.39 17.22 -13.62
CA ARG A 357 12.11 18.46 -14.34
C ARG A 357 11.54 18.18 -15.73
N PRO A 358 10.65 19.05 -16.24
CA PRO A 358 10.17 18.96 -17.61
C PRO A 358 11.33 19.01 -18.60
N LEU A 359 11.30 18.18 -19.66
CA LEU A 359 12.31 18.23 -20.72
C LEU A 359 12.07 19.40 -21.68
N ALA A 360 10.81 19.82 -21.82
CA ALA A 360 10.41 21.02 -22.54
C ALA A 360 9.73 22.00 -21.58
N PRO A 361 9.93 23.32 -21.75
CA PRO A 361 9.20 24.32 -20.97
C PRO A 361 7.68 24.11 -21.17
N PRO A 362 6.86 24.34 -20.13
CA PRO A 362 5.42 24.27 -20.28
C PRO A 362 4.97 25.19 -21.40
N SER A 363 4.03 24.73 -22.24
CA SER A 363 3.42 25.61 -23.24
C SER A 363 2.85 26.84 -22.52
N PRO A 364 3.03 28.06 -23.05
CA PRO A 364 2.45 29.24 -22.43
C PRO A 364 0.94 29.02 -22.26
N PRO A 365 0.34 29.50 -21.15
CA PRO A 365 -1.09 29.40 -20.96
C PRO A 365 -1.76 29.94 -22.23
N ARG A 366 -2.62 29.14 -22.86
CA ARG A 366 -3.35 29.60 -24.04
C ARG A 366 -4.08 30.86 -23.62
N ASN A 367 -3.72 31.98 -24.25
CA ASN A 367 -4.37 33.27 -24.06
C ASN A 367 -5.71 33.24 -24.81
N THR A 368 -6.60 32.34 -24.42
CA THR A 368 -8.02 32.41 -24.76
C THR A 368 -8.61 33.42 -23.79
N ARG A 369 -9.09 34.55 -24.32
CA ARG A 369 -9.84 35.56 -23.57
C ARG A 369 -10.80 34.87 -22.59
N GLU A 370 -10.55 35.10 -21.30
CA GLU A 370 -11.45 34.82 -20.18
C GLU A 370 -12.19 33.46 -20.24
N GLU A 371 -11.49 32.36 -19.97
CA GLU A 371 -12.01 31.42 -18.97
C GLU A 371 -10.97 31.36 -17.84
N PRO A 372 -11.32 31.68 -16.58
CA PRO A 372 -10.40 31.46 -15.47
C PRO A 372 -9.96 30.00 -15.48
N ALA A 373 -8.74 29.72 -15.01
CA ALA A 373 -8.30 28.34 -14.76
C ALA A 373 -9.45 27.62 -14.05
N ARG A 374 -9.98 26.55 -14.67
CA ARG A 374 -11.09 25.81 -14.08
C ARG A 374 -10.58 25.22 -12.77
N VAL A 375 -10.82 25.94 -11.68
CA VAL A 375 -10.92 25.34 -10.35
C VAL A 375 -12.14 24.44 -10.49
N LEU A 376 -11.92 23.19 -10.87
CA LEU A 376 -12.97 22.20 -11.01
C LEU A 376 -13.37 21.80 -9.58
N PRO A 377 -14.53 22.24 -9.05
CA PRO A 377 -15.06 21.68 -7.82
C PRO A 377 -15.16 20.15 -7.95
N PRO A 378 -14.86 19.40 -6.87
CA PRO A 378 -15.09 17.96 -6.84
C PRO A 378 -16.58 17.69 -7.09
N GLY A 379 -16.87 16.92 -8.14
CA GLY A 379 -18.23 16.46 -8.43
C GLY A 379 -18.84 17.04 -9.70
N THR A 380 -19.25 16.12 -10.58
CA THR A 380 -20.07 16.27 -11.78
C THR A 380 -19.48 17.10 -12.92
N TYR A 381 -18.78 16.41 -13.83
CA TYR A 381 -18.63 16.88 -15.21
C TYR A 381 -18.91 15.74 -16.20
N ARG A 382 -19.76 16.04 -17.19
CA ARG A 382 -20.06 15.17 -18.33
C ARG A 382 -18.91 15.23 -19.34
N PHE A 383 -18.51 14.08 -19.87
CA PHE A 383 -17.56 13.96 -20.98
C PHE A 383 -18.29 13.48 -22.25
N PRO A 384 -17.88 13.95 -23.45
CA PRO A 384 -18.43 13.47 -24.71
C PRO A 384 -17.99 12.01 -24.94
N GLY A 385 -18.93 11.12 -25.28
CA GLY A 385 -18.63 9.73 -25.67
C GLY A 385 -19.13 8.62 -24.74
N MET A 386 -19.85 8.94 -23.67
CA MET A 386 -20.68 7.97 -22.95
C MET A 386 -22.16 8.28 -23.20
N GLU A 387 -22.64 7.95 -24.40
CA GLU A 387 -24.06 7.66 -24.57
C GLU A 387 -24.30 6.23 -24.09
N ALA A 388 -25.09 6.12 -23.03
CA ALA A 388 -25.65 4.84 -22.64
C ALA A 388 -26.59 4.40 -23.76
N ASN A 389 -26.25 3.30 -24.44
CA ASN A 389 -27.28 2.52 -25.12
C ASN A 389 -28.18 1.94 -24.01
N ARG A 390 -29.28 2.64 -23.77
CA ARG A 390 -30.48 2.09 -23.17
C ARG A 390 -31.30 1.54 -24.30
N ASP A 391 -31.47 0.23 -24.31
CA ASP A 391 -32.77 -0.40 -24.51
C ASP A 391 -32.95 -1.44 -23.41
#